data_AF-A0A847YNG4-F1
#
_entry.id   AF-A0A847YNG4-F1
#
_cell.length_a   1.000
_cell.length_b   1.000
_cell.length_c   1.000
_cell.angle_alpha   90.00
_cell.angle_beta   90.00
_cell.angle_gamma   90.00
#
_symmetry.space_group_name_H-M   'P 1'
#
loop_
_entity.id
_entity.type
_entity.pdbx_description
1 polymer ?
#
loop_
_entity_poly.entity_id
_entity_poly.type
_entity_poly.pdbx_seq_one_letter_code
_entity_poly.pdbx_strand_id
1 'polypeptide(L)'
;MVPDTTGAMKLMRAIDVVRSRYIEEVPIERLMSGAIRGMVNSLNDPYSIYMDAKMYKEFRMETEGSFSGVGIVISVKDKSLMVVSPIEGTPGEKAGIRSGDQILKIDGQDTKDLALDEAVGKIRGKEGTDVTLTLRRGDKVREVKLTRANIQIKTVSSRMLPEKIAVIRLSMFNEQTAGEFSKQYEAMEAQGMKALILDLRDNPGGLLDSSVRIANKLVPKGPVVSVVTRDGEKEVHYSKLEQVKYPLAVLVNGGSASASEIVAGAVQDTGAGTLIGTKTFGKGSVQSIVKLSNDTAIKLTIAKYATPKNRFINGIGIEPDVKVENPEHKNGMESMPGRLPFANKDGQPGADALPDLQMEAAINLLKGKI
;
A
#
# COMPACT_ATOMS: atom_id res chain seq x y z
N MET A 1 21.84 0.68 -30.68
CA MET A 1 20.75 -0.29 -30.89
C MET A 1 20.21 -0.03 -32.30
N VAL A 2 20.36 -0.97 -33.24
CA VAL A 2 19.79 -0.82 -34.59
C VAL A 2 18.30 -1.18 -34.49
N PRO A 3 17.37 -0.36 -34.98
CA PRO A 3 15.96 -0.72 -34.95
C PRO A 3 15.74 -1.98 -35.80
N ASP A 4 15.10 -3.00 -35.24
CA ASP A 4 14.57 -4.10 -36.04
C ASP A 4 13.37 -3.60 -36.84
N THR A 5 13.66 -2.98 -37.98
CA THR A 5 12.66 -2.46 -38.92
C THR A 5 11.74 -3.56 -39.42
N THR A 6 12.22 -4.81 -39.50
CA THR A 6 11.44 -5.98 -39.90
C THR A 6 10.40 -6.34 -38.84
N GLY A 7 10.78 -6.31 -37.56
CA GLY A 7 9.87 -6.53 -36.43
C GLY A 7 8.76 -5.49 -36.34
N ALA A 8 9.11 -4.21 -36.47
CA ALA A 8 8.13 -3.11 -36.47
C ALA A 8 7.11 -3.24 -37.62
N MET A 9 7.59 -3.57 -38.84
CA MET A 9 6.72 -3.81 -39.99
C MET A 9 5.79 -5.02 -39.79
N LYS A 10 6.28 -6.10 -39.16
CA LYS A 10 5.45 -7.27 -38.84
C LYS A 10 4.32 -6.90 -37.86
N LEU A 11 4.60 -6.09 -36.84
CA LEU A 11 3.58 -5.63 -35.89
C LEU A 11 2.52 -4.77 -36.59
N MET A 12 2.93 -3.81 -37.42
CA MET A 12 1.99 -2.98 -38.19
C MET A 12 1.13 -3.84 -39.12
N ARG A 13 1.74 -4.79 -39.84
CA ARG A 13 1.01 -5.70 -40.72
C ARG A 13 0.00 -6.57 -39.96
N ALA A 14 0.34 -7.03 -38.75
CA ALA A 14 -0.58 -7.79 -37.92
C ALA A 14 -1.80 -6.95 -37.52
N ILE A 15 -1.59 -5.70 -37.12
CA ILE A 15 -2.68 -4.76 -36.80
C ILE A 15 -3.59 -4.56 -38.02
N ASP A 16 -3.02 -4.34 -39.21
CA ASP A 16 -3.79 -4.15 -40.45
C ASP A 16 -4.62 -5.39 -40.82
N VAL A 17 -4.02 -6.59 -40.69
CA VAL A 17 -4.72 -7.86 -40.96
C VAL A 17 -5.89 -8.05 -40.00
N VAL A 18 -5.71 -7.79 -38.71
CA VAL A 18 -6.80 -7.89 -37.73
C VAL A 18 -7.91 -6.89 -38.05
N ARG A 19 -7.58 -5.61 -38.29
CA ARG A 19 -8.60 -4.59 -38.57
C ARG A 19 -9.37 -4.83 -39.87
N SER A 20 -8.72 -5.38 -40.89
CA SER A 20 -9.33 -5.55 -42.22
C SER A 20 -10.04 -6.89 -42.40
N ARG A 21 -9.74 -7.90 -41.56
CA ARG A 21 -10.25 -9.28 -41.75
C ARG A 21 -10.98 -9.86 -40.55
N TYR A 22 -10.88 -9.27 -39.36
CA TYR A 22 -11.67 -9.72 -38.22
C TYR A 22 -13.16 -9.44 -38.48
N ILE A 23 -14.01 -10.34 -38.03
CA ILE A 23 -15.46 -10.34 -38.34
C ILE A 23 -16.22 -9.15 -37.72
N GLU A 24 -15.64 -8.51 -36.70
CA GLU A 24 -16.20 -7.34 -36.02
C GLU A 24 -15.26 -6.14 -36.11
N GLU A 25 -15.82 -4.93 -35.97
CA GLU A 25 -15.01 -3.73 -35.84
C GLU A 25 -14.34 -3.68 -34.45
N VAL A 26 -13.03 -3.43 -34.42
CA VAL A 26 -12.25 -3.35 -33.18
C VAL A 26 -11.58 -1.98 -33.08
N PRO A 27 -11.77 -1.23 -31.97
CA PRO A 27 -11.07 0.02 -31.73
C PRO A 27 -9.55 -0.16 -31.73
N ILE A 28 -8.84 0.74 -32.40
CA ILE A 28 -7.37 0.66 -32.54
C ILE A 28 -6.68 0.74 -31.17
N GLU A 29 -7.23 1.51 -30.23
CA GLU A 29 -6.73 1.68 -28.87
C GLU A 29 -6.70 0.33 -28.11
N ARG A 30 -7.70 -0.53 -28.35
CA ARG A 30 -7.77 -1.88 -27.76
C ARG A 30 -6.65 -2.77 -28.31
N LEU A 31 -6.40 -2.72 -29.62
CA LEU A 31 -5.33 -3.48 -30.26
C LEU A 31 -3.94 -3.02 -29.79
N MET A 32 -3.71 -1.70 -29.74
CA MET A 32 -2.46 -1.11 -29.27
C MET A 32 -2.19 -1.44 -27.80
N SER A 33 -3.19 -1.29 -26.94
CA SER A 33 -3.09 -1.68 -25.53
C SER A 33 -2.79 -3.17 -25.37
N GLY A 34 -3.43 -4.02 -26.18
CA GLY A 34 -3.18 -5.46 -26.21
C GLY A 34 -1.74 -5.80 -26.64
N ALA A 35 -1.21 -5.12 -27.67
CA ALA A 35 0.15 -5.29 -28.14
C ALA A 35 1.19 -4.87 -27.08
N ILE A 36 1.01 -3.70 -26.46
CA ILE A 36 1.91 -3.22 -25.38
C ILE A 36 1.86 -4.18 -24.18
N ARG A 37 0.67 -4.59 -23.76
CA ARG A 37 0.48 -5.56 -22.68
C ARG A 37 1.17 -6.89 -23.01
N GLY A 38 1.02 -7.39 -24.24
CA GLY A 38 1.70 -8.59 -24.71
C GLY A 38 3.23 -8.48 -24.66
N MET A 39 3.79 -7.34 -25.09
CA MET A 39 5.23 -7.09 -25.01
C MET A 39 5.73 -7.13 -23.56
N VAL A 40 5.04 -6.45 -22.63
CA VAL A 40 5.45 -6.42 -21.23
C VAL A 40 5.28 -7.79 -20.57
N ASN A 41 4.17 -8.49 -20.82
CA ASN A 41 3.92 -9.83 -20.28
C ASN A 41 4.94 -10.87 -20.78
N SER A 42 5.52 -10.67 -21.98
CA SER A 42 6.55 -11.57 -22.53
C SER A 42 7.83 -11.64 -21.70
N LEU A 43 8.03 -10.67 -20.78
CA LEU A 43 9.15 -10.67 -19.83
C LEU A 43 9.06 -11.78 -18.79
N ASN A 44 7.88 -12.41 -18.62
CA ASN A 44 7.59 -13.37 -17.56
C ASN A 44 7.95 -12.85 -16.16
N ASP A 45 7.92 -11.53 -16.00
CA ASP A 45 8.13 -10.83 -14.73
C ASP A 45 6.77 -10.36 -14.21
N PRO A 46 6.25 -10.94 -13.11
CA PRO A 46 4.93 -10.58 -12.58
C PRO A 46 4.87 -9.14 -12.05
N TYR A 47 6.00 -8.45 -11.89
CA TYR A 47 6.05 -7.08 -11.42
C TYR A 47 6.14 -6.04 -12.53
N SER A 48 6.39 -6.50 -13.77
CA SER A 48 6.40 -5.64 -14.95
C SER A 48 5.03 -5.67 -15.61
N ILE A 49 4.36 -4.52 -15.68
CA ILE A 49 2.99 -4.41 -16.20
C ILE A 49 2.80 -3.16 -17.04
N TYR A 50 1.96 -3.28 -18.07
CA TYR A 50 1.37 -2.13 -18.74
C TYR A 50 0.13 -1.67 -17.96
N MET A 51 0.14 -0.41 -17.55
CA MET A 51 -0.96 0.24 -16.86
C MET A 51 -1.72 1.13 -17.86
N ASP A 52 -2.96 0.74 -18.14
CA ASP A 52 -3.91 1.59 -18.86
C ASP A 52 -4.40 2.77 -18.00
N ALA A 53 -5.25 3.62 -18.56
CA ALA A 53 -5.76 4.82 -17.91
C ALA A 53 -6.36 4.58 -16.52
N LYS A 54 -7.10 3.47 -16.37
CA LYS A 54 -7.74 3.13 -15.09
C LYS A 54 -6.69 2.68 -14.08
N MET A 55 -5.87 1.70 -14.47
CA MET A 55 -4.85 1.12 -13.59
C MET A 55 -3.80 2.15 -13.17
N TYR A 56 -3.36 3.01 -14.09
CA TYR A 56 -2.36 4.02 -13.78
C TYR A 56 -2.91 5.09 -12.83
N LYS A 57 -4.17 5.48 -12.99
CA LYS A 57 -4.85 6.41 -12.07
C LYS A 57 -4.96 5.82 -10.67
N GLU A 58 -5.35 4.55 -10.56
CA GLU A 58 -5.42 3.82 -9.28
C GLU A 58 -4.05 3.72 -8.61
N PHE A 59 -3.04 3.29 -9.36
CA PHE A 59 -1.66 3.22 -8.90
C PHE A 59 -1.16 4.57 -8.37
N ARG A 60 -1.41 5.66 -9.10
CA ARG A 60 -1.03 7.01 -8.67
C ARG A 60 -1.69 7.44 -7.37
N MET A 61 -3.00 7.20 -7.21
CA MET A 61 -3.71 7.53 -5.97
C MET A 61 -3.15 6.75 -4.77
N GLU A 62 -2.79 5.47 -4.97
CA GLU A 62 -2.16 4.64 -3.95
C GLU A 62 -0.76 5.17 -3.57
N THR A 63 0.08 5.51 -4.56
CA THR A 63 1.45 5.99 -4.30
C THR A 63 1.50 7.42 -3.76
N GLU A 64 0.67 8.31 -4.27
CA GLU A 64 0.52 9.69 -3.77
C GLU A 64 -0.08 9.69 -2.34
N GLY A 65 -0.75 8.60 -1.97
CA GLY A 65 -1.35 8.43 -0.65
C GLY A 65 -2.55 9.33 -0.41
N SER A 66 -3.10 9.91 -1.47
CA SER A 66 -4.20 10.85 -1.35
C SER A 66 -5.08 10.84 -2.59
N PHE A 67 -6.36 11.17 -2.42
CA PHE A 67 -7.31 11.27 -3.52
C PHE A 67 -8.35 12.34 -3.23
N SER A 68 -8.87 12.99 -4.28
CA SER A 68 -9.96 13.94 -4.12
C SER A 68 -11.32 13.24 -4.09
N GLY A 69 -12.06 13.44 -3.00
CA GLY A 69 -13.37 12.85 -2.78
C GLY A 69 -14.01 13.31 -1.48
N VAL A 70 -14.95 12.55 -0.94
CA VAL A 70 -15.69 12.92 0.28
C VAL A 70 -15.31 12.09 1.52
N GLY A 71 -14.37 11.14 1.37
CA GLY A 71 -13.86 10.34 2.49
C GLY A 71 -14.85 9.33 3.07
N ILE A 72 -15.50 8.54 2.21
CA ILE A 72 -16.35 7.41 2.62
C ILE A 72 -15.88 6.13 1.95
N VAL A 73 -15.88 5.03 2.70
CA VAL A 73 -15.66 3.68 2.18
C VAL A 73 -17.00 3.08 1.85
N ILE A 74 -17.17 2.58 0.63
CA ILE A 74 -18.42 2.01 0.13
C ILE A 74 -18.20 0.60 -0.39
N SER A 75 -19.25 -0.21 -0.36
CA SER A 75 -19.27 -1.57 -0.89
C SER A 75 -20.66 -1.90 -1.41
N VAL A 76 -20.76 -2.94 -2.24
CA VAL A 76 -22.05 -3.47 -2.67
C VAL A 76 -22.45 -4.59 -1.73
N LYS A 77 -23.60 -4.45 -1.08
CA LYS A 77 -24.23 -5.51 -0.28
C LYS A 77 -25.67 -5.66 -0.75
N ASP A 78 -26.08 -6.90 -1.04
CA ASP A 78 -27.44 -7.21 -1.49
C ASP A 78 -27.89 -6.32 -2.67
N LYS A 79 -26.99 -6.17 -3.67
CA LYS A 79 -27.17 -5.30 -4.86
C LYS A 79 -27.38 -3.80 -4.55
N SER A 80 -27.09 -3.36 -3.34
CA SER A 80 -27.20 -1.97 -2.91
C SER A 80 -25.84 -1.38 -2.57
N LEU A 81 -25.61 -0.12 -2.97
CA LEU A 81 -24.43 0.62 -2.50
C LEU A 81 -24.60 1.00 -1.03
N MET A 82 -23.67 0.53 -0.20
CA MET A 82 -23.67 0.72 1.23
C MET A 82 -22.38 1.40 1.68
N VAL A 83 -22.50 2.32 2.62
CA VAL A 83 -21.36 2.88 3.33
C VAL A 83 -20.85 1.85 4.33
N VAL A 84 -19.60 1.44 4.17
CA VAL A 84 -18.88 0.59 5.12
C VAL A 84 -18.47 1.43 6.32
N SER A 85 -17.84 2.58 6.09
CA SER A 85 -17.46 3.52 7.14
C SER A 85 -17.11 4.90 6.55
N PRO A 86 -17.41 6.00 7.26
CA PRO A 86 -16.77 7.29 6.97
C PRO A 86 -15.30 7.24 7.39
N ILE A 87 -14.46 8.06 6.76
CA ILE A 87 -13.08 8.28 7.15
C ILE A 87 -13.05 9.46 8.13
N GLU A 88 -12.37 9.30 9.26
CA GLU A 88 -12.26 10.31 10.30
C GLU A 88 -11.70 11.65 9.77
N GLY A 89 -12.30 12.77 10.19
CA GLY A 89 -11.91 14.13 9.84
C GLY A 89 -12.34 14.60 8.44
N THR A 90 -12.94 13.71 7.64
CA THR A 90 -13.30 13.99 6.23
C THR A 90 -14.70 14.60 6.07
N PRO A 91 -15.03 15.16 4.88
CA PRO A 91 -16.36 15.73 4.63
C PRO A 91 -17.51 14.77 4.94
N GLY A 92 -17.36 13.49 4.62
CA GLY A 92 -18.38 12.46 4.85
C GLY A 92 -18.66 12.24 6.33
N GLU A 93 -17.62 12.15 7.17
CA GLU A 93 -17.81 12.05 8.62
C GLU A 93 -18.46 13.32 9.19
N LYS A 94 -17.95 14.49 8.80
CA LYS A 94 -18.47 15.80 9.26
C LYS A 94 -19.94 16.01 8.91
N ALA A 95 -20.39 15.44 7.79
CA ALA A 95 -21.79 15.45 7.38
C ALA A 95 -22.67 14.39 8.10
N GLY A 96 -22.08 13.64 9.03
CA GLY A 96 -22.78 12.64 9.85
C GLY A 96 -23.16 11.37 9.09
N ILE A 97 -22.48 11.06 7.98
CA ILE A 97 -22.59 9.77 7.29
C ILE A 97 -22.06 8.69 8.24
N ARG A 98 -22.72 7.53 8.30
CA ARG A 98 -22.34 6.42 9.18
C ARG A 98 -22.29 5.10 8.41
N SER A 99 -21.59 4.14 9.01
CA SER A 99 -21.65 2.74 8.58
C SER A 99 -23.11 2.27 8.48
N GLY A 100 -23.42 1.56 7.40
CA GLY A 100 -24.76 1.05 7.11
C GLY A 100 -25.68 2.05 6.40
N ASP A 101 -25.26 3.29 6.12
CA ASP A 101 -26.03 4.18 5.26
C ASP A 101 -26.08 3.62 3.84
N GLN A 102 -27.27 3.53 3.24
CA GLN A 102 -27.44 3.13 1.85
C GLN A 102 -27.40 4.36 0.95
N ILE A 103 -26.59 4.34 -0.11
CA ILE A 103 -26.51 5.42 -1.11
C ILE A 103 -27.54 5.12 -2.20
N LEU A 104 -28.60 5.93 -2.28
CA LEU A 104 -29.69 5.78 -3.25
C LEU A 104 -29.45 6.57 -4.53
N LYS A 105 -28.87 7.76 -4.39
CA LYS A 105 -28.59 8.64 -5.53
C LYS A 105 -27.27 9.36 -5.36
N ILE A 106 -26.62 9.65 -6.48
CA ILE A 106 -25.44 10.50 -6.59
C ILE A 106 -25.77 11.59 -7.62
N ASP A 107 -25.77 12.86 -7.19
CA ASP A 107 -26.17 14.01 -8.01
C ASP A 107 -27.52 13.80 -8.72
N GLY A 108 -28.48 13.25 -7.98
CA GLY A 108 -29.84 12.96 -8.46
C GLY A 108 -30.00 11.69 -9.30
N GLN A 109 -28.91 11.02 -9.69
CA GLN A 109 -28.95 9.77 -10.47
C GLN A 109 -29.05 8.55 -9.56
N ASP A 110 -29.96 7.62 -9.86
CA ASP A 110 -30.16 6.38 -9.10
C ASP A 110 -28.92 5.47 -9.17
N THR A 111 -28.63 4.78 -8.07
CA THR A 111 -27.46 3.91 -7.92
C THR A 111 -27.73 2.43 -8.16
N LYS A 112 -28.99 2.00 -8.33
CA LYS A 112 -29.38 0.58 -8.43
C LYS A 112 -28.62 -0.20 -9.52
N ASP A 113 -28.36 0.46 -10.66
CA ASP A 113 -27.73 -0.18 -11.82
C ASP A 113 -26.26 0.22 -11.99
N LEU A 114 -25.72 1.03 -11.06
CA LEU A 114 -24.33 1.46 -11.13
C LEU A 114 -23.39 0.37 -10.64
N ALA A 115 -22.35 0.10 -11.41
CA ALA A 115 -21.21 -0.65 -10.90
C ALA A 115 -20.51 0.15 -9.79
N LEU A 116 -19.86 -0.55 -8.85
CA LEU A 116 -19.15 0.08 -7.73
C LEU A 116 -18.15 1.14 -8.22
N ASP A 117 -17.37 0.80 -9.24
CA ASP A 117 -16.33 1.66 -9.81
C ASP A 117 -16.91 2.94 -10.42
N GLU A 118 -18.08 2.85 -11.05
CA GLU A 118 -18.80 4.00 -11.61
C GLU A 118 -19.30 4.92 -10.50
N ALA A 119 -19.86 4.35 -9.42
CA ALA A 119 -20.28 5.11 -8.26
C ALA A 119 -19.10 5.81 -7.59
N VAL A 120 -17.97 5.12 -7.40
CA VAL A 120 -16.72 5.72 -6.91
C VAL A 120 -16.26 6.86 -7.82
N GLY A 121 -16.34 6.66 -9.14
CA GLY A 121 -16.01 7.67 -10.14
C GLY A 121 -16.86 8.94 -10.04
N LYS A 122 -18.17 8.81 -9.75
CA LYS A 122 -19.10 9.93 -9.56
C LYS A 122 -18.93 10.63 -8.21
N ILE A 123 -18.65 9.88 -7.15
CA ILE A 123 -18.43 10.44 -5.80
C ILE A 123 -17.11 11.22 -5.75
N ARG A 124 -16.07 10.69 -6.42
CA ARG A 124 -14.82 11.41 -6.65
C ARG A 124 -15.00 12.53 -7.68
N GLY A 125 -14.02 13.42 -7.74
CA GLY A 125 -14.07 14.60 -8.60
C GLY A 125 -13.00 15.61 -8.19
N LYS A 126 -12.96 16.76 -8.85
CA LYS A 126 -11.98 17.81 -8.54
C LYS A 126 -12.19 18.34 -7.12
N GLU A 127 -11.10 18.61 -6.40
CA GLU A 127 -11.14 19.22 -5.07
C GLU A 127 -11.89 20.56 -5.10
N GLY A 128 -12.67 20.83 -4.06
CA GLY A 128 -13.50 22.03 -3.93
C GLY A 128 -14.82 21.99 -4.71
N THR A 129 -15.06 20.95 -5.52
CA THR A 129 -16.37 20.76 -6.17
C THR A 129 -17.32 19.99 -5.27
N ASP A 130 -18.62 20.18 -5.45
CA ASP A 130 -19.64 19.52 -4.63
C ASP A 130 -20.14 18.22 -5.28
N VAL A 131 -20.60 17.30 -4.43
CA VAL A 131 -21.39 16.13 -4.79
C VAL A 131 -22.55 16.01 -3.80
N THR A 132 -23.71 15.61 -4.30
CA THR A 132 -24.89 15.43 -3.47
C THR A 132 -25.26 13.95 -3.40
N LEU A 133 -25.32 13.41 -2.18
CA LEU A 133 -25.70 12.02 -1.92
C LEU A 133 -27.09 11.96 -1.30
N THR A 134 -27.97 11.15 -1.86
CA THR A 134 -29.23 10.76 -1.20
C THR A 134 -28.98 9.47 -0.43
N LEU A 135 -29.05 9.55 0.90
CA LEU A 135 -28.73 8.47 1.82
C LEU A 135 -29.99 7.97 2.53
N ARG A 136 -30.05 6.66 2.78
CA ARG A 136 -31.09 6.02 3.58
C ARG A 136 -30.50 5.30 4.79
N ARG A 137 -31.09 5.54 5.97
CA ARG A 137 -30.77 4.87 7.23
C ARG A 137 -32.07 4.43 7.90
N GLY A 138 -32.34 3.12 7.88
CA GLY A 138 -33.68 2.60 8.19
C GLY A 138 -34.71 3.23 7.23
N ASP A 139 -35.78 3.79 7.79
CA ASP A 139 -36.84 4.44 7.00
C ASP A 139 -36.55 5.92 6.66
N LYS A 140 -35.48 6.50 7.22
CA LYS A 140 -35.14 7.91 7.00
C LYS A 140 -34.30 8.07 5.74
N VAL A 141 -34.80 8.87 4.81
CA VAL A 141 -34.07 9.33 3.62
C VAL A 141 -33.66 10.78 3.82
N ARG A 142 -32.42 11.12 3.51
CA ARG A 142 -31.91 12.50 3.54
C ARG A 142 -30.94 12.75 2.41
N GLU A 143 -30.88 14.00 1.99
CA GLU A 143 -29.93 14.47 1.00
C GLU A 143 -28.80 15.22 1.71
N VAL A 144 -27.56 14.94 1.30
CA VAL A 144 -26.35 15.50 1.92
C VAL A 144 -25.46 16.03 0.81
N LYS A 145 -25.28 17.36 0.79
CA LYS A 145 -24.33 18.03 -0.08
C LYS A 145 -22.96 18.03 0.57
N LEU A 146 -21.95 17.53 -0.15
CA LEU A 146 -20.58 17.36 0.33
C LEU A 146 -19.63 18.07 -0.61
N THR A 147 -18.72 18.87 -0.05
CA THR A 147 -17.61 19.42 -0.83
C THR A 147 -16.47 18.41 -0.85
N ARG A 148 -15.99 18.07 -2.05
CA ARG A 148 -14.84 17.17 -2.22
C ARG A 148 -13.58 17.84 -1.69
N ALA A 149 -12.80 17.08 -0.94
CA ALA A 149 -11.54 17.50 -0.35
C ALA A 149 -10.44 16.51 -0.71
N ASN A 150 -9.19 16.91 -0.52
CA ASN A 150 -8.08 15.97 -0.55
C ASN A 150 -8.15 15.01 0.67
N ILE A 151 -8.37 13.73 0.40
CA ILE A 151 -8.50 12.66 1.41
C ILE A 151 -7.18 11.92 1.50
N GLN A 152 -6.55 11.95 2.68
CA GLN A 152 -5.32 11.22 2.96
C GLN A 152 -5.61 9.77 3.33
N ILE A 153 -4.85 8.85 2.74
CA ILE A 153 -4.83 7.44 3.11
C ILE A 153 -3.91 7.32 4.33
N LYS A 154 -4.48 7.05 5.51
CA LYS A 154 -3.71 6.80 6.72
C LYS A 154 -2.89 5.52 6.55
N THR A 155 -1.57 5.62 6.56
CA THR A 155 -0.67 4.45 6.44
C THR A 155 0.10 4.15 7.70
N VAL A 156 0.07 5.07 8.67
CA VAL A 156 0.74 4.94 9.97
C VAL A 156 -0.29 4.99 11.08
N SER A 157 -0.24 4.00 11.97
CA SER A 157 -0.96 4.03 13.24
C SER A 157 0.02 3.83 14.38
N SER A 158 -0.25 4.44 15.53
CA SER A 158 0.59 4.34 16.70
C SER A 158 -0.23 4.15 17.97
N ARG A 159 0.36 3.50 18.97
CA ARG A 159 -0.19 3.41 20.32
C ARG A 159 0.94 3.20 21.34
N MET A 160 0.74 3.68 22.56
CA MET A 160 1.64 3.43 23.68
C MET A 160 1.13 2.25 24.51
N LEU A 161 1.97 1.24 24.72
CA LEU A 161 1.71 0.12 25.63
C LEU A 161 2.20 0.45 27.05
N PRO A 162 1.86 -0.38 28.06
CA PRO A 162 2.49 -0.31 29.38
C PRO A 162 4.02 -0.29 29.30
N GLU A 163 4.67 0.27 30.33
CA GLU A 163 6.14 0.45 30.41
C GLU A 163 6.73 1.37 29.32
N LYS A 164 5.89 2.13 28.63
CA LYS A 164 6.27 3.09 27.60
C LYS A 164 6.90 2.45 26.35
N ILE A 165 6.41 1.27 25.98
CA ILE A 165 6.74 0.64 24.70
C ILE A 165 5.79 1.19 23.64
N ALA A 166 6.30 1.94 22.67
CA ALA A 166 5.49 2.40 21.54
C ALA A 166 5.34 1.30 20.50
N VAL A 167 4.16 1.15 19.93
CA VAL A 167 3.92 0.35 18.73
C VAL A 167 3.61 1.33 17.60
N ILE A 168 4.35 1.25 16.51
CA ILE A 168 4.05 1.98 15.27
C ILE A 168 3.86 0.94 14.16
N ARG A 169 2.67 0.89 13.58
CA ARG A 169 2.35 -0.01 12.46
C ARG A 169 2.34 0.77 11.16
N LEU A 170 3.01 0.21 10.15
CA LEU A 170 2.99 0.70 8.77
C LEU A 170 2.18 -0.27 7.92
N SER A 171 1.11 0.18 7.27
CA SER A 171 0.32 -0.67 6.37
C SER A 171 0.87 -0.69 4.93
N MET A 172 1.56 0.35 4.51
CA MET A 172 2.19 0.50 3.19
C MET A 172 3.19 1.67 3.21
N PHE A 173 3.93 1.87 2.12
CA PHE A 173 4.88 2.98 1.94
C PHE A 173 4.46 3.88 0.76
N ASN A 174 3.65 4.88 1.03
CA ASN A 174 3.32 5.94 0.06
C ASN A 174 4.16 7.22 0.31
N GLU A 175 3.92 8.27 -0.48
CA GLU A 175 4.65 9.55 -0.38
C GLU A 175 4.51 10.23 1.00
N GLN A 176 3.35 10.07 1.65
CA GLN A 176 3.06 10.69 2.95
C GLN A 176 3.59 9.88 4.14
N THR A 177 3.82 8.58 3.96
CA THR A 177 4.08 7.61 5.05
C THR A 177 5.29 8.01 5.90
N ALA A 178 6.41 8.40 5.27
CA ALA A 178 7.60 8.80 6.04
C ALA A 178 7.38 10.07 6.89
N GLY A 179 6.55 10.99 6.40
CA GLY A 179 6.14 12.19 7.14
C GLY A 179 5.21 11.84 8.31
N GLU A 180 4.20 11.00 8.08
CA GLU A 180 3.30 10.49 9.13
C GLU A 180 4.07 9.70 10.19
N PHE A 181 5.00 8.83 9.77
CA PHE A 181 5.86 8.06 10.67
C PHE A 181 6.67 9.00 11.56
N SER A 182 7.28 10.04 10.98
CA SER A 182 8.07 11.01 11.74
C SER A 182 7.22 11.70 12.82
N LYS A 183 6.02 12.16 12.47
CA LYS A 183 5.08 12.80 13.41
C LYS A 183 4.67 11.84 14.53
N GLN A 184 4.32 10.60 14.19
CA GLN A 184 3.89 9.61 15.17
C GLN A 184 5.04 9.20 16.09
N TYR A 185 6.25 9.00 15.54
CA TYR A 185 7.45 8.71 16.30
C TYR A 185 7.77 9.81 17.31
N GLU A 186 7.76 11.08 16.88
CA GLU A 186 8.00 12.23 17.74
C GLU A 186 6.92 12.41 18.80
N ALA A 187 5.65 12.12 18.47
CA ALA A 187 4.56 12.11 19.44
C ALA A 187 4.74 11.01 20.51
N MET A 188 5.23 9.82 20.12
CA MET A 188 5.54 8.76 21.07
C MET A 188 6.75 9.14 21.95
N GLU A 189 7.79 9.77 21.39
CA GLU A 189 8.91 10.32 22.16
C GLU A 189 8.42 11.32 23.21
N ALA A 190 7.56 12.27 22.82
CA ALA A 190 6.98 13.26 23.74
C ALA A 190 6.12 12.63 24.86
N GLN A 191 5.54 11.46 24.62
CA GLN A 191 4.81 10.68 25.63
C GLN A 191 5.71 9.83 26.53
N GLY A 192 7.03 9.90 26.34
CA GLY A 192 8.03 9.22 27.15
C GLY A 192 8.36 7.81 26.70
N MET A 193 8.28 7.52 25.39
CA MET A 193 8.70 6.25 24.79
C MET A 193 10.07 5.79 25.31
N LYS A 194 10.17 4.51 25.66
CA LYS A 194 11.41 3.85 26.11
C LYS A 194 11.88 2.75 25.17
N ALA A 195 10.99 2.18 24.38
CA ALA A 195 11.28 1.16 23.37
C ALA A 195 10.26 1.24 22.23
N LEU A 196 10.62 0.73 21.05
CA LEU A 196 9.78 0.76 19.85
C LEU A 196 9.55 -0.66 19.30
N ILE A 197 8.29 -0.97 19.01
CA ILE A 197 7.87 -2.06 18.15
C ILE A 197 7.44 -1.46 16.81
N LEU A 198 8.15 -1.78 15.73
CA LEU A 198 7.73 -1.45 14.37
C LEU A 198 6.98 -2.65 13.77
N ASP A 199 5.70 -2.50 13.52
CA ASP A 199 4.88 -3.56 12.92
C ASP A 199 4.80 -3.40 11.39
N LEU A 200 5.46 -4.31 10.66
CA LEU A 200 5.49 -4.39 9.19
C LEU A 200 4.70 -5.60 8.65
N ARG A 201 3.91 -6.27 9.50
CA ARG A 201 3.11 -7.43 9.09
C ARG A 201 2.04 -7.02 8.10
N ASP A 202 1.85 -7.84 7.07
CA ASP A 202 0.89 -7.61 5.98
C ASP A 202 1.12 -6.31 5.20
N ASN A 203 2.35 -5.77 5.24
CA ASN A 203 2.74 -4.58 4.50
C ASN A 203 3.44 -4.97 3.19
N PRO A 204 2.79 -4.80 2.02
CA PRO A 204 3.32 -5.22 0.72
C PRO A 204 4.46 -4.32 0.20
N GLY A 205 4.83 -3.29 0.98
CA GLY A 205 5.87 -2.33 0.66
C GLY A 205 5.31 -1.05 0.04
N GLY A 206 5.96 -0.58 -1.03
CA GLY A 206 5.67 0.71 -1.64
C GLY A 206 6.94 1.41 -2.09
N LEU A 207 7.01 2.73 -1.91
CA LEU A 207 8.08 3.58 -2.41
C LEU A 207 9.40 3.37 -1.67
N LEU A 208 10.46 3.18 -2.44
CA LEU A 208 11.85 3.06 -1.98
C LEU A 208 12.26 4.27 -1.11
N ASP A 209 12.04 5.49 -1.59
CA ASP A 209 12.40 6.71 -0.85
C ASP A 209 11.74 6.78 0.54
N SER A 210 10.44 6.47 0.61
CA SER A 210 9.69 6.43 1.87
C SER A 210 10.31 5.43 2.85
N SER A 211 10.71 4.24 2.37
CA SER A 211 11.38 3.22 3.18
C SER A 211 12.76 3.66 3.68
N VAL A 212 13.57 4.31 2.84
CA VAL A 212 14.88 4.84 3.21
C VAL A 212 14.74 5.94 4.26
N ARG A 213 13.80 6.87 4.07
CA ARG A 213 13.53 7.96 5.02
C ARG A 213 13.08 7.46 6.39
N ILE A 214 12.30 6.38 6.44
CA ILE A 214 11.91 5.73 7.69
C ILE A 214 13.10 5.01 8.33
N ALA A 215 13.87 4.25 7.55
CA ALA A 215 15.09 3.58 8.03
C ALA A 215 16.10 4.59 8.62
N ASN A 216 16.21 5.79 8.05
CA ASN A 216 17.07 6.86 8.55
C ASN A 216 16.75 7.34 9.98
N LYS A 217 15.60 6.96 10.56
CA LYS A 217 15.28 7.20 11.98
C LYS A 217 15.52 5.98 12.87
N LEU A 218 15.81 4.82 12.29
CA LEU A 218 15.80 3.53 12.97
C LEU A 218 17.16 2.82 12.98
N VAL A 219 17.99 3.03 11.95
CA VAL A 219 19.27 2.33 11.79
C VAL A 219 20.45 3.30 11.86
N PRO A 220 21.61 2.89 12.42
CA PRO A 220 22.77 3.76 12.54
C PRO A 220 23.32 4.18 11.17
N LYS A 221 24.20 5.17 11.20
CA LYS A 221 24.89 5.70 10.02
C LYS A 221 25.57 4.58 9.23
N GLY A 222 25.26 4.52 7.93
CA GLY A 222 25.74 3.47 7.05
C GLY A 222 24.75 3.11 5.95
N PRO A 223 25.05 2.11 5.11
CA PRO A 223 24.15 1.66 4.05
C PRO A 223 22.80 1.18 4.62
N VAL A 224 21.71 1.58 3.97
CA VAL A 224 20.35 1.07 4.21
C VAL A 224 20.00 0.04 3.15
N VAL A 225 20.26 0.35 1.88
CA VAL A 225 19.96 -0.51 0.74
C VAL A 225 20.84 -0.11 -0.44
N SER A 226 21.25 -1.10 -1.22
CA SER A 226 21.91 -0.88 -2.51
C SER A 226 20.96 -1.25 -3.66
N VAL A 227 20.82 -0.39 -4.67
CA VAL A 227 20.11 -0.65 -5.91
C VAL A 227 21.13 -0.97 -6.99
N VAL A 228 20.98 -2.14 -7.63
CA VAL A 228 21.89 -2.65 -8.66
C VAL A 228 21.14 -2.81 -9.97
N THR A 229 21.49 -2.01 -10.96
CA THR A 229 20.89 -2.00 -12.30
C THR A 229 21.49 -3.10 -13.18
N ARG A 230 20.91 -3.28 -14.38
CA ARG A 230 21.30 -4.33 -15.33
C ARG A 230 22.75 -4.21 -15.82
N ASP A 231 23.25 -2.99 -15.99
CA ASP A 231 24.62 -2.67 -16.38
C ASP A 231 25.63 -2.76 -15.23
N GLY A 232 25.16 -3.10 -14.02
CA GLY A 232 26.00 -3.28 -12.84
C GLY A 232 26.28 -1.99 -12.08
N GLU A 233 25.68 -0.87 -12.47
CA GLU A 233 25.73 0.35 -11.65
C GLU A 233 25.08 0.08 -10.28
N LYS A 234 25.75 0.55 -9.24
CA LYS A 234 25.34 0.35 -7.85
C LYS A 234 25.12 1.71 -7.19
N GLU A 235 23.87 2.05 -6.96
CA GLU A 235 23.48 3.17 -6.11
C GLU A 235 23.30 2.68 -4.68
N VAL A 236 23.82 3.41 -3.69
CA VAL A 236 23.67 3.06 -2.28
C VAL A 236 22.97 4.18 -1.55
N HIS A 237 21.87 3.85 -0.87
CA HIS A 237 21.16 4.76 0.02
C HIS A 237 21.68 4.59 1.45
N TYR A 238 21.88 5.71 2.15
CA TYR A 238 22.52 5.74 3.47
C TYR A 238 21.64 6.35 4.54
N SER A 239 21.75 5.80 5.75
CA SER A 239 21.33 6.44 6.98
C SER A 239 22.40 7.42 7.46
N LYS A 240 21.93 8.52 8.04
CA LYS A 240 22.74 9.57 8.67
C LYS A 240 22.53 9.62 10.19
N LEU A 241 21.83 8.65 10.77
CA LEU A 241 21.53 8.61 12.19
C LEU A 241 22.79 8.25 12.99
N GLU A 242 23.31 9.18 13.78
CA GLU A 242 24.53 8.94 14.55
C GLU A 242 24.32 7.88 15.65
N GLN A 243 23.15 7.85 16.29
CA GLN A 243 22.84 6.87 17.34
C GLN A 243 21.37 6.43 17.30
N VAL A 244 21.15 5.12 17.37
CA VAL A 244 19.81 4.54 17.60
C VAL A 244 19.40 4.82 19.05
N LYS A 245 18.27 5.51 19.23
CA LYS A 245 17.86 6.03 20.55
C LYS A 245 17.19 5.01 21.45
N TYR A 246 16.45 4.06 20.87
CA TYR A 246 15.58 3.16 21.61
C TYR A 246 15.80 1.70 21.18
N PRO A 247 15.69 0.74 22.11
CA PRO A 247 15.55 -0.67 21.76
C PRO A 247 14.41 -0.87 20.76
N LEU A 248 14.67 -1.65 19.70
CA LEU A 248 13.79 -1.84 18.57
C LEU A 248 13.48 -3.32 18.33
N ALA A 249 12.20 -3.67 18.27
CA ALA A 249 11.71 -4.92 17.71
C ALA A 249 10.92 -4.64 16.42
N VAL A 250 11.09 -5.48 15.40
CA VAL A 250 10.37 -5.36 14.13
C VAL A 250 9.54 -6.62 13.90
N LEU A 251 8.23 -6.47 13.80
CA LEU A 251 7.33 -7.57 13.50
C LEU A 251 7.20 -7.76 11.98
N VAL A 252 7.43 -8.99 11.51
CA VAL A 252 7.37 -9.35 10.09
C VAL A 252 6.60 -10.64 9.86
N ASN A 253 6.01 -10.80 8.67
CA ASN A 253 5.39 -12.04 8.24
C ASN A 253 5.50 -12.23 6.71
N GLY A 254 4.87 -13.28 6.18
CA GLY A 254 4.86 -13.57 4.74
C GLY A 254 4.23 -12.47 3.87
N GLY A 255 3.45 -11.56 4.46
CA GLY A 255 2.90 -10.38 3.79
C GLY A 255 3.83 -9.16 3.78
N SER A 256 4.91 -9.18 4.57
CA SER A 256 5.94 -8.15 4.55
C SER A 256 6.78 -8.28 3.28
N ALA A 257 6.71 -7.29 2.38
CA ALA A 257 7.40 -7.34 1.09
C ALA A 257 8.08 -6.01 0.70
N SER A 258 9.06 -6.07 -0.19
CA SER A 258 9.65 -4.92 -0.88
C SER A 258 10.19 -3.84 0.09
N ALA A 259 9.58 -2.66 0.16
CA ALA A 259 9.99 -1.59 1.07
C ALA A 259 10.02 -2.04 2.55
N SER A 260 9.09 -2.92 2.96
CA SER A 260 9.10 -3.53 4.30
C SER A 260 10.37 -4.34 4.53
N GLU A 261 10.82 -5.09 3.51
CA GLU A 261 12.03 -5.91 3.58
C GLU A 261 13.30 -5.07 3.52
N ILE A 262 13.27 -3.90 2.87
CA ILE A 262 14.35 -2.92 2.93
C ILE A 262 14.54 -2.42 4.37
N VAL A 263 13.47 -2.00 5.03
CA VAL A 263 13.55 -1.53 6.43
C VAL A 263 13.95 -2.67 7.36
N ALA A 264 13.31 -3.83 7.25
CA ALA A 264 13.60 -5.00 8.08
C ALA A 264 15.05 -5.48 7.88
N GLY A 265 15.49 -5.59 6.63
CA GLY A 265 16.86 -5.99 6.30
C GLY A 265 17.90 -4.99 6.77
N ALA A 266 17.61 -3.68 6.69
CA ALA A 266 18.49 -2.65 7.23
C ALA A 266 18.60 -2.74 8.76
N VAL A 267 17.49 -2.92 9.46
CA VAL A 267 17.48 -3.09 10.93
C VAL A 267 18.27 -4.33 11.35
N GLN A 268 18.01 -5.46 10.71
CA GLN A 268 18.68 -6.73 11.01
C GLN A 268 20.18 -6.67 10.71
N ASP A 269 20.57 -6.19 9.52
CA ASP A 269 21.96 -6.22 9.09
C ASP A 269 22.84 -5.28 9.89
N THR A 270 22.29 -4.15 10.34
CA THR A 270 23.00 -3.17 11.17
C THR A 270 22.99 -3.53 12.66
N GLY A 271 22.18 -4.51 13.07
CA GLY A 271 21.98 -4.85 14.48
C GLY A 271 21.23 -3.78 15.26
N ALA A 272 20.50 -2.89 14.59
CA ALA A 272 19.75 -1.79 15.21
C ALA A 272 18.53 -2.28 16.02
N GLY A 273 18.07 -3.50 15.75
CA GLY A 273 16.93 -4.12 16.41
C GLY A 273 16.80 -5.59 16.04
N THR A 274 15.76 -6.23 16.55
CA THR A 274 15.52 -7.67 16.37
C THR A 274 14.25 -7.90 15.56
N LEU A 275 14.33 -8.71 14.51
CA LEU A 275 13.19 -9.13 13.71
C LEU A 275 12.51 -10.33 14.38
N ILE A 276 11.19 -10.24 14.53
CA ILE A 276 10.37 -11.27 15.17
C ILE A 276 9.22 -11.60 14.23
N GLY A 277 8.98 -12.90 14.03
CA GLY A 277 7.81 -13.36 13.31
C GLY A 277 8.08 -14.54 12.39
N THR A 278 7.65 -14.44 11.13
CA THR A 278 7.90 -15.45 10.09
C THR A 278 8.67 -14.84 8.92
N LYS A 279 9.22 -15.70 8.06
CA LYS A 279 9.93 -15.30 6.85
C LYS A 279 9.10 -14.32 6.00
N THR A 280 9.76 -13.30 5.46
CA THR A 280 9.14 -12.30 4.57
C THR A 280 8.94 -12.82 3.15
N PHE A 281 8.25 -12.05 2.31
CA PHE A 281 7.81 -12.46 0.98
C PHE A 281 8.95 -12.74 -0.02
N GLY A 282 10.03 -11.95 0.00
CA GLY A 282 11.16 -12.07 -0.91
C GLY A 282 11.04 -11.30 -2.21
N LYS A 283 10.52 -10.06 -2.18
CA LYS A 283 10.46 -9.19 -3.36
C LYS A 283 11.68 -8.27 -3.39
N GLY A 284 12.75 -8.72 -4.04
CA GLY A 284 14.06 -8.04 -4.13
C GLY A 284 14.29 -7.19 -5.39
N SER A 285 13.22 -6.83 -6.10
CA SER A 285 13.24 -6.10 -7.38
C SER A 285 12.80 -4.64 -7.20
N VAL A 286 13.37 -3.72 -7.98
CA VAL A 286 12.96 -2.31 -8.04
C VAL A 286 12.27 -2.05 -9.37
N GLN A 287 11.09 -1.46 -9.30
CA GLN A 287 10.33 -1.03 -10.48
C GLN A 287 10.48 0.46 -10.73
N SER A 288 10.59 0.84 -12.00
CA SER A 288 10.46 2.21 -12.49
C SER A 288 9.14 2.40 -13.22
N ILE A 289 8.58 3.60 -13.12
CA ILE A 289 7.32 3.97 -13.78
C ILE A 289 7.66 4.86 -14.98
N VAL A 290 7.55 4.29 -16.18
CA VAL A 290 7.80 5.00 -17.44
C VAL A 290 6.45 5.42 -18.02
N LYS A 291 6.17 6.72 -17.99
CA LYS A 291 4.97 7.29 -18.62
C LYS A 291 5.05 7.11 -20.13
N LEU A 292 3.97 6.59 -20.72
CA LEU A 292 3.81 6.51 -22.18
C LEU A 292 2.91 7.65 -22.69
N SER A 293 1.96 8.08 -21.87
CA SER A 293 1.07 9.22 -22.11
C SER A 293 0.74 9.91 -20.78
N ASN A 294 -0.21 10.86 -20.80
CA ASN A 294 -0.70 11.51 -19.58
C ASN A 294 -1.41 10.55 -18.62
N ASP A 295 -1.96 9.47 -19.15
CA ASP A 295 -2.83 8.53 -18.46
C ASP A 295 -2.35 7.07 -18.52
N THR A 296 -1.30 6.74 -19.27
CA THR A 296 -0.78 5.37 -19.33
C THR A 296 0.71 5.30 -19.01
N ALA A 297 1.14 4.17 -18.47
CA ALA A 297 2.54 3.95 -18.10
C ALA A 297 2.92 2.47 -18.11
N ILE A 298 4.21 2.19 -18.19
CA ILE A 298 4.78 0.87 -17.93
C ILE A 298 5.43 0.93 -16.56
N LYS A 299 5.05 0.01 -15.68
CA LYS A 299 5.81 -0.32 -14.48
C LYS A 299 6.78 -1.42 -14.86
N LEU A 300 8.07 -1.16 -14.80
CA LEU A 300 9.11 -2.07 -15.33
C LEU A 300 10.15 -2.36 -14.26
N THR A 301 10.50 -3.62 -14.07
CA THR A 301 11.64 -3.99 -13.21
C THR A 301 12.94 -3.60 -13.89
N ILE A 302 13.67 -2.66 -13.28
CA ILE A 302 14.92 -2.10 -13.83
C ILE A 302 16.17 -2.46 -13.02
N ALA A 303 15.97 -2.88 -11.78
CA ALA A 303 17.06 -3.17 -10.86
C ALA A 303 16.66 -4.23 -9.82
N LYS A 304 17.67 -4.75 -9.13
CA LYS A 304 17.50 -5.53 -7.90
C LYS A 304 18.04 -4.70 -6.74
N TYR A 305 17.60 -5.00 -5.53
CA TYR A 305 18.22 -4.40 -4.35
C TYR A 305 18.88 -5.44 -3.44
N ALA A 306 19.87 -4.97 -2.71
CA ALA A 306 20.62 -5.73 -1.73
C ALA A 306 20.58 -5.03 -0.37
N THR A 307 20.50 -5.81 0.70
CA THR A 307 20.57 -5.33 2.09
C THR A 307 21.99 -4.80 2.43
N PRO A 308 22.20 -4.16 3.59
CA PRO A 308 23.52 -3.64 3.96
C PRO A 308 24.66 -4.68 3.96
N LYS A 309 24.37 -5.95 4.28
CA LYS A 309 25.33 -7.08 4.17
C LYS A 309 25.41 -7.68 2.75
N ASN A 310 24.93 -6.96 1.73
CA ASN A 310 24.87 -7.38 0.34
C ASN A 310 24.05 -8.66 0.09
N ARG A 311 23.00 -8.92 0.89
CA ARG A 311 22.09 -10.05 0.62
C ARG A 311 21.08 -9.66 -0.46
N PHE A 312 20.97 -10.47 -1.51
CA PHE A 312 19.88 -10.37 -2.47
C PHE A 312 18.71 -11.22 -1.99
N ILE A 313 17.56 -10.61 -1.74
CA ILE A 313 16.42 -11.30 -1.12
C ILE A 313 15.35 -11.76 -2.12
N ASN A 314 15.56 -11.54 -3.43
CA ASN A 314 14.55 -11.85 -4.43
C ASN A 314 14.30 -13.36 -4.54
N GLY A 315 13.05 -13.80 -4.31
CA GLY A 315 12.66 -15.20 -4.22
C GLY A 315 13.11 -15.90 -2.94
N ILE A 316 13.79 -15.18 -2.04
CA ILE A 316 14.33 -15.72 -0.79
C ILE A 316 13.55 -15.14 0.39
N GLY A 317 13.47 -13.81 0.53
CA GLY A 317 12.94 -13.16 1.73
C GLY A 317 14.00 -13.01 2.82
N ILE A 318 13.56 -12.52 3.98
CA ILE A 318 14.36 -12.27 5.17
C ILE A 318 13.82 -13.19 6.27
N GLU A 319 14.70 -14.01 6.83
CA GLU A 319 14.39 -14.81 8.01
C GLU A 319 14.41 -13.92 9.26
N PRO A 320 13.43 -14.02 10.17
CA PRO A 320 13.44 -13.29 11.43
C PRO A 320 14.54 -13.82 12.36
N ASP A 321 15.03 -12.97 13.26
CA ASP A 321 15.98 -13.36 14.29
C ASP A 321 15.33 -14.26 15.35
N VAL A 322 14.06 -14.00 15.67
CA VAL A 322 13.23 -14.82 16.56
C VAL A 322 12.00 -15.30 15.78
N LYS A 323 11.97 -16.59 15.45
CA LYS A 323 10.84 -17.20 14.75
C LYS A 323 9.66 -17.39 15.69
N VAL A 324 8.55 -16.70 15.41
CA VAL A 324 7.29 -16.78 16.15
C VAL A 324 6.14 -16.74 15.15
N GLU A 325 5.25 -17.72 15.22
CA GLU A 325 4.11 -17.83 14.32
C GLU A 325 2.83 -17.57 15.10
N ASN A 326 2.02 -16.62 14.64
CA ASN A 326 0.70 -16.39 15.21
C ASN A 326 -0.26 -17.49 14.73
N PRO A 327 -1.25 -17.89 15.53
CA PRO A 327 -2.27 -18.81 15.07
C PRO A 327 -3.08 -18.17 13.93
N GLU A 328 -3.26 -18.89 12.83
CA GLU A 328 -4.05 -18.43 11.69
C GLU A 328 -5.56 -18.49 12.00
N HIS A 329 -6.31 -17.48 11.55
CA HIS A 329 -7.76 -17.60 11.44
C HIS A 329 -8.08 -18.60 10.31
N LYS A 330 -8.57 -19.80 10.68
CA LYS A 330 -8.94 -20.87 9.73
C LYS A 330 -10.12 -20.58 8.79
N ASN A 331 -10.61 -19.35 8.70
CA ASN A 331 -11.74 -19.00 7.83
C ASN A 331 -11.27 -18.06 6.71
N GLY A 332 -11.26 -18.59 5.48
CA GLY A 332 -10.82 -17.93 4.24
C GLY A 332 -11.68 -16.73 3.84
N MET A 333 -11.51 -15.60 4.53
CA MET A 333 -11.78 -14.29 3.96
C MET A 333 -10.45 -13.70 3.50
N GLU A 334 -10.25 -13.74 2.18
CA GLU A 334 -9.23 -12.97 1.48
C GLU A 334 -9.15 -11.56 2.04
N SER A 335 -7.92 -11.10 2.25
CA SER A 335 -7.56 -9.75 2.64
C SER A 335 -8.22 -8.72 1.73
N MET A 336 -9.35 -8.16 2.16
CA MET A 336 -9.88 -6.94 1.55
C MET A 336 -9.01 -5.74 1.93
N PRO A 337 -8.54 -4.94 0.97
CA PRO A 337 -7.83 -3.70 1.29
C PRO A 337 -8.71 -2.77 2.13
N GLY A 338 -8.20 -2.33 3.28
CA GLY A 338 -8.85 -1.30 4.10
C GLY A 338 -9.72 -1.78 5.26
N ARG A 339 -9.82 -3.09 5.53
CA ARG A 339 -10.39 -3.57 6.79
C ARG A 339 -9.28 -3.66 7.83
N LEU A 340 -9.19 -2.65 8.72
CA LEU A 340 -8.42 -2.79 9.96
C LEU A 340 -8.97 -4.03 10.69
N PRO A 341 -8.12 -5.00 11.08
CA PRO A 341 -8.57 -6.11 11.91
C PRO A 341 -9.17 -5.52 13.20
N PHE A 342 -10.34 -6.04 13.55
CA PHE A 342 -11.25 -5.62 14.61
C PHE A 342 -10.56 -4.98 15.83
N ALA A 343 -10.52 -3.64 15.84
CA ALA A 343 -10.29 -2.85 17.04
C ALA A 343 -11.64 -2.29 17.50
N ASN A 344 -12.01 -2.56 18.75
CA ASN A 344 -13.07 -1.79 19.40
C ASN A 344 -12.62 -0.32 19.53
N LYS A 345 -13.53 0.60 19.86
CA LYS A 345 -13.24 2.06 19.98
C LYS A 345 -12.03 2.40 20.87
N ASP A 346 -11.60 1.46 21.72
CA ASP A 346 -10.50 1.60 22.68
C ASP A 346 -9.21 0.85 22.29
N GLY A 347 -9.11 0.30 21.06
CA GLY A 347 -7.89 -0.35 20.59
C GLY A 347 -7.56 -1.70 21.26
N GLN A 348 -8.54 -2.31 21.93
CA GLN A 348 -8.44 -3.68 22.47
C GLN A 348 -8.95 -4.72 21.46
N PRO A 349 -8.31 -5.91 21.38
CA PRO A 349 -8.83 -7.04 20.61
C PRO A 349 -10.22 -7.45 21.15
N GLY A 350 -11.15 -7.77 20.26
CA GLY A 350 -12.45 -8.33 20.64
C GLY A 350 -12.32 -9.67 21.37
N ALA A 351 -13.36 -10.11 22.06
CA ALA A 351 -13.36 -11.34 22.89
C ALA A 351 -13.00 -12.64 22.14
N ASP A 352 -13.06 -12.63 20.80
CA ASP A 352 -12.73 -13.77 19.92
C ASP A 352 -11.37 -13.62 19.22
N ALA A 353 -10.56 -12.63 19.59
CA ALA A 353 -9.26 -12.41 18.96
C ALA A 353 -8.25 -13.48 19.39
N LEU A 354 -7.65 -14.15 18.40
CA LEU A 354 -6.53 -15.05 18.61
C LEU A 354 -5.36 -14.31 19.28
N PRO A 355 -4.56 -14.99 20.13
CA PRO A 355 -3.42 -14.37 20.79
C PRO A 355 -2.39 -13.88 19.75
N ASP A 356 -1.84 -12.68 19.97
CA ASP A 356 -0.76 -12.12 19.14
C ASP A 356 0.60 -12.49 19.76
N LEU A 357 1.02 -13.73 19.55
CA LEU A 357 2.27 -14.30 20.08
C LEU A 357 3.50 -13.51 19.63
N GLN A 358 3.50 -12.99 18.40
CA GLN A 358 4.57 -12.14 17.88
C GLN A 358 4.68 -10.82 18.65
N MET A 359 3.55 -10.17 18.93
CA MET A 359 3.52 -8.96 19.76
C MET A 359 3.99 -9.25 21.19
N GLU A 360 3.52 -10.36 21.79
CA GLU A 360 3.96 -10.78 23.12
C GLU A 360 5.49 -11.04 23.18
N ALA A 361 6.03 -11.73 22.18
CA ALA A 361 7.46 -11.97 22.06
C ALA A 361 8.25 -10.66 21.93
N ALA A 362 7.78 -9.69 21.13
CA ALA A 362 8.41 -8.38 21.03
C ALA A 362 8.39 -7.61 22.35
N ILE A 363 7.26 -7.63 23.06
CA ILE A 363 7.15 -6.99 24.37
C ILE A 363 8.12 -7.65 25.36
N ASN A 364 8.20 -8.98 25.40
CA ASN A 364 9.09 -9.70 26.30
C ASN A 364 10.57 -9.46 25.97
N LEU A 365 10.95 -9.42 24.69
CA LEU A 365 12.30 -9.07 24.26
C LEU A 365 12.68 -7.66 24.76
N LEU A 366 11.82 -6.67 24.53
CA LEU A 366 12.10 -5.28 24.91
C LEU A 366 12.10 -5.06 26.43
N LYS A 367 11.52 -5.98 27.21
CA LYS A 367 11.61 -6.03 28.68
C LYS A 367 12.83 -6.79 29.19
N GLY A 368 13.67 -7.33 28.31
CA GLY A 368 14.85 -8.13 28.67
C GLY A 368 14.49 -9.52 29.22
N LYS A 369 13.37 -10.09 28.79
CA LYS A 369 12.87 -11.41 29.25
C LYS A 369 13.15 -12.56 28.27
N ILE A 370 13.85 -12.30 27.18
CA ILE A 370 14.22 -13.28 26.13
C ILE A 370 15.71 -13.13 25.84
#